data_AF-U2KWA2-F1
#
_entry.id   AF-U2KWA2-F1
#
_cell.length_a   1.000
_cell.length_b   1.000
_cell.length_c   1.000
_cell.angle_alpha   90.00
_cell.angle_beta   90.00
_cell.angle_gamma   90.00
#
_symmetry.space_group_name_H-M   'P 1'
#
loop_
_entity.id
_entity.type
_entity.pdbx_description
1 polymer ?
#
loop_
_entity_poly.entity_id
_entity_poly.type
_entity_poly.pdbx_seq_one_letter_code
_entity_poly.pdbx_strand_id
1 'polypeptide(L)'
;MIRRFNMPKFIQLKQVIRNKRFLLFTIFIPIVWYAFLHNVQSISSNIILGIAVFIGIIGNSLATFSKRISSNIDFYAFESRFTHYSIKNYLFDQTFIQIVLNTLIFFAILFSAVAFFKFPIASIVFVQFLLLMLMGIYFSIIGFVMGVRLDTKIIDTVSFPIIIVASLTIIPFKNLGASGNFVDILSKIQMIFPGYYYSSIINALMKDNPVKTNDILLFLVTFFLNIIVLYFLIPHGQLKQRVAK
;
A
#
# COMPACT_ATOMS: atom_id res chain seq x y z
N MET A 1 2.53 35.33 -19.74
CA MET A 1 2.49 34.16 -20.64
C MET A 1 2.47 32.89 -19.79
N ILE A 2 1.29 32.30 -19.65
CA ILE A 2 0.95 31.25 -18.68
C ILE A 2 1.46 29.90 -19.21
N ARG A 3 2.50 29.32 -18.59
CA ARG A 3 2.93 27.95 -18.87
C ARG A 3 1.96 26.98 -18.17
N ARG A 4 1.13 26.35 -19.00
CA ARG A 4 0.06 25.37 -18.74
C ARG A 4 0.42 24.21 -17.79
N PHE A 5 -0.27 24.15 -16.65
CA PHE A 5 -1.10 23.07 -16.06
C PHE A 5 -0.84 21.54 -16.25
N ASN A 6 0.15 21.07 -17.00
CA ASN A 6 0.47 19.62 -17.08
C ASN A 6 1.67 19.19 -16.21
N MET A 7 2.23 20.11 -15.43
CA MET A 7 3.47 19.90 -14.64
C MET A 7 3.37 19.31 -13.21
N PRO A 8 2.22 19.07 -12.55
CA PRO A 8 2.25 18.53 -11.19
C PRO A 8 2.77 17.08 -11.12
N LYS A 9 2.34 16.21 -12.04
CA LYS A 9 2.55 14.75 -11.97
C LYS A 9 4.03 14.35 -12.13
N PHE A 10 4.69 14.87 -13.16
CA PHE A 10 6.09 14.53 -13.45
C PHE A 10 7.07 15.14 -12.45
N ILE A 11 6.81 16.36 -11.97
CA ILE A 11 7.65 16.99 -10.95
C ILE A 11 7.55 16.22 -9.63
N GLN A 12 6.34 15.86 -9.21
CA GLN A 12 6.13 15.06 -8.00
C GLN A 12 6.78 13.68 -8.11
N LEU A 13 6.60 12.97 -9.23
CA LEU A 13 7.23 11.67 -9.44
C LEU A 13 8.75 11.76 -9.37
N LYS A 14 9.34 12.78 -10.02
CA LYS A 14 10.79 13.03 -10.00
C LYS A 14 11.29 13.37 -8.60
N GLN A 15 10.54 14.12 -7.80
CA GLN A 15 10.89 14.42 -6.41
C GLN A 15 10.88 13.17 -5.52
N VAL A 16 9.92 12.28 -5.70
CA VAL A 16 9.82 11.04 -4.92
C VAL A 16 10.95 10.09 -5.25
N ILE A 17 11.23 9.85 -6.54
CA ILE A 17 12.29 8.94 -6.98
C ILE A 17 13.68 9.47 -6.56
N ARG A 18 13.88 10.79 -6.55
CA ARG A 18 15.15 11.41 -6.09
C ARG A 18 15.30 11.44 -4.58
N ASN A 19 14.26 11.14 -3.82
CA ASN A 19 14.32 11.17 -2.38
C ASN A 19 15.06 9.93 -1.86
N LYS A 20 16.26 10.13 -1.30
CA LYS A 20 17.07 9.05 -0.71
C LYS A 20 16.31 8.26 0.37
N ARG A 21 15.44 8.93 1.13
CA ARG A 21 14.61 8.27 2.15
C ARG A 21 13.59 7.34 1.50
N PHE A 22 12.96 7.77 0.41
CA PHE A 22 12.04 6.91 -0.34
C PHE A 22 12.76 5.66 -0.89
N LEU A 23 13.91 5.84 -1.55
CA LEU A 23 14.68 4.70 -2.07
C LEU A 23 15.11 3.74 -0.94
N LEU A 24 15.52 4.27 0.21
CA LEU A 24 15.94 3.47 1.35
C LEU A 24 14.79 2.63 1.93
N PHE A 25 13.70 3.27 2.32
CA PHE A 25 12.63 2.61 3.07
C PHE A 25 11.67 1.80 2.19
N THR A 26 11.55 2.15 0.91
CA THR A 26 10.55 1.57 0.01
C THR A 26 11.15 0.57 -0.98
N ILE A 27 12.46 0.62 -1.25
CA ILE A 27 13.13 -0.29 -2.18
C ILE A 27 14.22 -1.08 -1.45
N PHE A 28 15.18 -0.40 -0.82
CA PHE A 28 16.33 -1.07 -0.22
C PHE A 28 15.94 -1.97 0.97
N ILE A 29 15.17 -1.46 1.94
CA ILE A 29 14.72 -2.26 3.09
C ILE A 29 13.90 -3.49 2.65
N PRO A 30 12.91 -3.37 1.74
CA PRO A 30 12.24 -4.54 1.19
C PRO A 30 13.16 -5.57 0.53
N ILE A 31 14.19 -5.14 -0.20
CA ILE A 31 15.18 -6.06 -0.80
C ILE A 31 16.00 -6.78 0.28
N VAL A 32 16.47 -6.05 1.29
CA VAL A 32 17.20 -6.64 2.43
C VAL A 32 16.31 -7.63 3.18
N TRP A 33 15.03 -7.30 3.36
CA TRP A 33 14.06 -8.18 4.00
C TRP A 33 13.80 -9.45 3.18
N TYR A 34 13.66 -9.31 1.86
CA TYR A 34 13.56 -10.44 0.94
C TYR A 34 14.78 -11.36 1.07
N ALA A 35 15.99 -10.78 1.05
CA ALA A 35 17.24 -11.52 1.21
C ALA A 35 17.29 -12.27 2.53
N PHE A 36 16.91 -11.63 3.63
CA PHE A 36 16.88 -12.24 4.96
C PHE A 36 15.90 -13.43 5.01
N LEU A 37 14.65 -13.23 4.59
CA LEU A 37 13.63 -14.28 4.63
C LEU A 37 13.96 -15.46 3.71
N HIS A 38 14.56 -15.20 2.55
CA HIS A 38 15.01 -16.26 1.63
C HIS A 38 16.05 -17.19 2.26
N ASN A 39 16.90 -16.68 3.16
CA ASN A 39 17.94 -17.46 3.83
C ASN A 39 17.48 -18.13 5.14
N VAL A 40 16.41 -17.63 5.77
CA VAL A 40 16.03 -18.04 7.14
C VAL A 40 14.89 -19.06 7.15
N GLN A 41 14.02 -19.11 6.13
CA GLN A 41 12.86 -20.01 6.15
C GLN A 41 12.63 -20.75 4.83
N SER A 42 12.14 -21.98 4.94
CA SER A 42 11.54 -22.77 3.86
C SER A 42 10.16 -22.25 3.42
N ILE A 43 9.94 -20.94 3.50
CA ILE A 43 8.77 -20.29 2.91
C ILE A 43 8.99 -20.24 1.40
N SER A 44 7.92 -20.45 0.66
CA SER A 44 7.96 -20.38 -0.78
C SER A 44 8.33 -18.98 -1.30
N SER A 45 9.13 -18.93 -2.37
CA SER A 45 9.71 -17.66 -2.86
C SER A 45 8.66 -16.61 -3.25
N ASN A 46 7.48 -17.02 -3.76
CA ASN A 46 6.39 -16.11 -4.11
C ASN A 46 5.79 -15.43 -2.87
N ILE A 47 5.66 -16.13 -1.73
CA ILE A 47 5.14 -15.51 -0.49
C ILE A 47 6.16 -14.49 0.03
N ILE A 48 7.46 -14.82 -0.02
CA ILE A 48 8.53 -13.90 0.39
C ILE A 48 8.54 -12.65 -0.49
N LEU A 49 8.45 -12.81 -1.81
CA LEU A 49 8.31 -11.70 -2.76
C LEU A 49 7.09 -10.85 -2.40
N GLY A 50 5.96 -11.49 -2.13
CA GLY A 50 4.71 -10.84 -1.75
C GLY A 50 4.86 -9.96 -0.52
N ILE A 51 5.42 -10.50 0.55
CA ILE A 51 5.66 -9.77 1.81
C ILE A 51 6.61 -8.59 1.57
N ALA A 52 7.71 -8.79 0.85
CA ALA A 52 8.69 -7.74 0.58
C ALA A 52 8.07 -6.58 -0.22
N VAL A 53 7.39 -6.89 -1.32
CA VAL A 53 6.70 -5.87 -2.12
C VAL A 53 5.63 -5.17 -1.30
N PHE A 54 4.90 -5.90 -0.48
CA PHE A 54 3.84 -5.35 0.34
C PHE A 54 4.36 -4.33 1.36
N ILE A 55 5.45 -4.63 2.06
CA ILE A 55 6.10 -3.69 2.99
C ILE A 55 6.48 -2.39 2.25
N GLY A 56 7.06 -2.50 1.04
CA GLY A 56 7.36 -1.35 0.20
C GLY A 56 6.11 -0.55 -0.18
N ILE A 57 5.06 -1.23 -0.64
CA ILE A 57 3.78 -0.61 -1.02
C ILE A 57 3.14 0.12 0.16
N ILE A 58 3.10 -0.47 1.37
CA ILE A 58 2.55 0.20 2.56
C ILE A 58 3.42 1.41 2.92
N GLY A 59 4.75 1.27 2.93
CA GLY A 59 5.66 2.39 3.24
C GLY A 59 5.47 3.59 2.30
N ASN A 60 5.24 3.34 1.02
CA ASN A 60 4.92 4.39 0.06
C ASN A 60 3.48 4.92 0.20
N SER A 61 2.51 4.04 0.07
CA SER A 61 1.08 4.37 -0.08
C SER A 61 0.44 4.84 1.22
N LEU A 62 0.96 4.42 2.38
CA LEU A 62 0.46 4.82 3.68
C LEU A 62 1.33 5.91 4.30
N ALA A 63 2.59 5.62 4.63
CA ALA A 63 3.42 6.56 5.41
C ALA A 63 3.87 7.78 4.59
N THR A 64 4.51 7.54 3.45
CA THR A 64 5.04 8.64 2.62
C THR A 64 3.92 9.48 2.02
N PHE A 65 2.86 8.81 1.56
CA PHE A 65 1.70 9.48 0.98
C PHE A 65 0.91 10.29 2.01
N SER A 66 0.56 9.72 3.16
CA SER A 66 -0.18 10.45 4.21
C SER A 66 0.55 11.72 4.65
N LYS A 67 1.88 11.65 4.84
CA LYS A 67 2.70 12.81 5.17
C LYS A 67 2.69 13.86 4.08
N ARG A 68 2.73 13.45 2.81
CA ARG A 68 2.62 14.37 1.66
C ARG A 68 1.27 15.06 1.62
N ILE A 69 0.18 14.32 1.88
CA ILE A 69 -1.16 14.90 1.94
C ILE A 69 -1.22 15.91 3.09
N SER A 70 -0.86 15.51 4.31
CA SER A 70 -0.87 16.37 5.51
C SER A 70 -0.04 17.65 5.36
N SER A 71 1.10 17.59 4.68
CA SER A 71 1.95 18.77 4.45
C SER A 71 1.43 19.73 3.37
N ASN A 72 0.65 19.26 2.41
CA ASN A 72 0.20 20.08 1.28
C ASN A 72 -1.30 20.41 1.32
N ILE A 73 -2.08 19.78 2.21
CA ILE A 73 -3.53 19.90 2.22
C ILE A 73 -4.01 21.32 2.50
N ASP A 74 -3.31 22.06 3.37
CA ASP A 74 -3.68 23.44 3.70
C ASP A 74 -3.43 24.39 2.50
N PHE A 75 -2.35 24.15 1.74
CA PHE A 75 -2.05 24.87 0.49
C PHE A 75 -3.11 24.58 -0.59
N TYR A 76 -3.48 23.31 -0.79
CA TYR A 76 -4.50 22.96 -1.78
C TYR A 76 -5.91 23.42 -1.38
N ALA A 77 -6.23 23.39 -0.10
CA ALA A 77 -7.49 23.94 0.40
C ALA A 77 -7.57 25.45 0.13
N PHE A 78 -6.46 26.18 0.26
CA PHE A 78 -6.37 27.59 -0.12
C PHE A 78 -6.48 27.80 -1.63
N GLU A 79 -5.73 27.05 -2.44
CA GLU A 79 -5.74 27.15 -3.91
C GLU A 79 -7.10 26.85 -4.55
N SER A 80 -7.83 25.88 -3.99
CA SER A 80 -9.20 25.51 -4.43
C SER A 80 -10.23 26.63 -4.26
N ARG A 81 -9.94 27.68 -3.48
CA ARG A 81 -10.82 28.86 -3.36
C ARG A 81 -10.66 29.85 -4.51
N PHE A 82 -9.50 29.87 -5.15
CA PHE A 82 -9.16 30.84 -6.18
C PHE A 82 -9.07 30.22 -7.58
N THR A 83 -9.13 28.89 -7.69
CA THR A 83 -9.02 28.14 -8.94
C THR A 83 -10.14 27.12 -9.09
N HIS A 84 -10.42 26.67 -10.33
CA HIS A 84 -11.34 25.56 -10.62
C HIS A 84 -10.78 24.17 -10.25
N TYR A 85 -9.64 24.10 -9.54
CA TYR A 85 -9.02 22.84 -9.18
C TYR A 85 -9.68 22.21 -7.95
N SER A 86 -10.50 21.19 -8.18
CA SER A 86 -11.23 20.49 -7.12
C SER A 86 -10.38 19.46 -6.39
N ILE A 87 -10.70 19.22 -5.11
CA ILE A 87 -10.11 18.16 -4.27
C ILE A 87 -10.29 16.77 -4.91
N LYS A 88 -11.35 16.57 -5.71
CA LYS A 88 -11.59 15.30 -6.44
C LYS A 88 -10.53 15.06 -7.52
N ASN A 89 -10.18 16.11 -8.29
CA ASN A 89 -9.14 16.01 -9.31
C ASN A 89 -7.76 15.78 -8.68
N TYR A 90 -7.50 16.42 -7.54
CA TYR A 90 -6.31 16.16 -6.74
C TYR A 90 -6.20 14.69 -6.30
N LEU A 91 -7.27 14.13 -5.74
CA LEU A 91 -7.34 12.73 -5.35
C LEU A 91 -7.08 11.76 -6.50
N PHE A 92 -7.69 12.03 -7.65
CA PHE A 92 -7.50 11.23 -8.86
C PHE A 92 -6.04 11.26 -9.34
N ASP A 93 -5.44 12.45 -9.39
CA ASP A 93 -4.05 12.62 -9.78
C ASP A 93 -3.08 11.94 -8.80
N GLN A 94 -3.34 12.02 -7.50
CA GLN A 94 -2.54 11.33 -6.50
C GLN A 94 -2.67 9.81 -6.61
N THR A 95 -3.86 9.29 -6.86
CA THR A 95 -4.09 7.85 -7.04
C THR A 95 -3.31 7.33 -8.26
N PHE A 96 -3.30 8.08 -9.36
CA PHE A 96 -2.48 7.74 -10.53
C PHE A 96 -0.98 7.68 -10.19
N ILE A 97 -0.47 8.68 -9.46
CA ILE A 97 0.94 8.69 -9.02
C ILE A 97 1.25 7.47 -8.13
N GLN A 98 0.32 7.09 -7.24
CA GLN A 98 0.50 5.91 -6.38
C GLN A 98 0.53 4.60 -7.17
N ILE A 99 -0.31 4.44 -8.19
CA ILE A 99 -0.27 3.27 -9.08
C ILE A 99 1.09 3.16 -9.77
N VAL A 100 1.60 4.27 -10.31
CA VAL A 100 2.93 4.30 -10.97
C VAL A 100 4.05 3.95 -9.97
N LEU A 101 4.02 4.53 -8.77
CA LEU A 101 5.03 4.25 -7.75
C LEU A 101 4.97 2.79 -7.26
N ASN A 102 3.79 2.25 -6.99
CA ASN A 102 3.62 0.86 -6.57
C ASN A 102 4.06 -0.12 -7.64
N THR A 103 3.78 0.20 -8.92
CA THR A 103 4.29 -0.56 -10.06
C THR A 103 5.82 -0.56 -10.09
N LEU A 104 6.45 0.60 -9.90
CA LEU A 104 7.92 0.71 -9.84
C LEU A 104 8.52 -0.08 -8.67
N ILE A 105 7.89 -0.02 -7.49
CA ILE A 105 8.32 -0.78 -6.31
C ILE A 105 8.28 -2.29 -6.59
N PHE A 106 7.18 -2.78 -7.17
CA PHE A 106 7.02 -4.18 -7.54
C PHE A 106 8.14 -4.61 -8.50
N PHE A 107 8.36 -3.88 -9.59
CA PHE A 107 9.38 -4.26 -10.58
C PHE A 107 10.80 -4.15 -10.04
N ALA A 108 11.12 -3.17 -9.20
CA ALA A 108 12.44 -3.05 -8.59
C ALA A 108 12.77 -4.25 -7.68
N ILE A 109 11.80 -4.70 -6.88
CA ILE A 109 11.96 -5.84 -5.99
C ILE A 109 11.99 -7.14 -6.80
N LEU A 110 11.10 -7.31 -7.79
CA LEU A 110 11.10 -8.47 -8.67
C LEU A 110 12.42 -8.60 -9.44
N PHE A 111 12.92 -7.50 -10.02
CA PHE A 111 14.22 -7.49 -10.70
C PHE A 111 15.33 -7.95 -9.77
N SER A 112 15.35 -7.46 -8.52
CA SER A 112 16.33 -7.86 -7.52
C SER A 112 16.20 -9.35 -7.16
N ALA A 113 14.97 -9.86 -7.00
CA ALA A 113 14.70 -11.26 -6.72
C ALA A 113 15.18 -12.19 -7.86
N VAL A 114 14.96 -11.79 -9.11
CA VAL A 114 15.39 -12.54 -10.29
C VAL A 114 16.92 -12.49 -10.43
N ALA A 115 17.53 -11.30 -10.33
CA ALA A 115 18.95 -11.09 -10.55
C ALA A 115 19.84 -11.74 -9.47
N PHE A 116 19.47 -11.61 -8.19
CA PHE A 116 20.32 -12.04 -7.08
C PHE A 116 19.90 -13.38 -6.45
N PHE A 117 18.63 -13.79 -6.61
CA PHE A 117 18.08 -14.96 -5.90
C PHE A 117 17.45 -16.00 -6.83
N LYS A 118 17.70 -15.91 -8.15
CA LYS A 118 17.25 -16.87 -9.18
C LYS A 118 15.74 -17.17 -9.11
N PHE A 119 14.94 -16.15 -8.83
CA PHE A 119 13.49 -16.31 -8.69
C PHE A 119 12.81 -16.77 -10.01
N PRO A 120 11.97 -17.82 -9.99
CA PRO A 120 11.31 -18.32 -11.19
C PRO A 120 10.14 -17.40 -11.59
N ILE A 121 10.17 -16.89 -12.82
CA ILE A 121 9.06 -16.09 -13.37
C ILE A 121 7.98 -17.06 -13.87
N ALA A 122 6.86 -17.12 -13.16
CA ALA A 122 5.70 -17.94 -13.50
C ALA A 122 4.42 -17.07 -13.60
N SER A 123 3.35 -17.62 -14.17
CA SER A 123 2.08 -16.92 -14.36
C SER A 123 1.47 -16.38 -13.04
N ILE A 124 1.79 -17.02 -11.91
CA ILE A 124 1.39 -16.56 -10.56
C ILE A 124 1.90 -15.15 -10.25
N VAL A 125 3.07 -14.75 -10.78
CA VAL A 125 3.68 -13.44 -10.54
C VAL A 125 2.80 -12.32 -11.11
N PHE A 126 2.11 -12.58 -12.22
CA PHE A 126 1.18 -11.62 -12.82
C PHE A 126 -0.08 -11.43 -11.95
N VAL A 127 -0.65 -12.52 -11.44
CA VAL A 127 -1.79 -12.44 -10.50
C VAL A 127 -1.38 -11.71 -9.22
N GLN A 128 -0.17 -12.01 -8.73
CA GLN A 128 0.41 -11.35 -7.57
C GLN A 128 0.59 -9.84 -7.78
N PHE A 129 1.08 -9.43 -8.96
CA PHE A 129 1.16 -8.03 -9.35
C PHE A 129 -0.20 -7.33 -9.26
N LEU A 130 -1.24 -7.91 -9.89
CA LEU A 130 -2.58 -7.32 -9.91
C LEU A 130 -3.16 -7.13 -8.50
N LEU A 131 -3.08 -8.18 -7.65
CA LEU A 131 -3.59 -8.10 -6.28
C LEU A 131 -2.81 -7.07 -5.44
N LEU A 132 -1.49 -6.99 -5.60
CA LEU A 132 -0.67 -6.02 -4.89
C LEU A 132 -0.94 -4.58 -5.35
N MET A 133 -1.27 -4.35 -6.63
CA MET A 133 -1.71 -3.03 -7.10
C MET A 133 -3.03 -2.62 -6.47
N LEU A 134 -4.00 -3.53 -6.37
CA LEU A 134 -5.26 -3.28 -5.66
C LEU A 134 -4.99 -2.96 -4.19
N MET A 135 -4.14 -3.74 -3.52
CA MET A 135 -3.73 -3.43 -2.14
C MET A 135 -3.02 -2.07 -2.03
N GLY A 136 -2.22 -1.68 -3.02
CA GLY A 136 -1.60 -0.35 -3.06
C GLY A 136 -2.63 0.78 -3.12
N ILE A 137 -3.70 0.61 -3.88
CA ILE A 137 -4.83 1.56 -3.90
C ILE A 137 -5.53 1.58 -2.53
N TYR A 138 -5.79 0.41 -1.94
CA TYR A 138 -6.38 0.29 -0.61
C TYR A 138 -5.59 1.08 0.45
N PHE A 139 -4.28 0.90 0.52
CA PHE A 139 -3.44 1.66 1.47
C PHE A 139 -3.30 3.13 1.10
N SER A 140 -3.38 3.48 -0.18
CA SER A 140 -3.39 4.88 -0.60
C SER A 140 -4.64 5.59 -0.07
N ILE A 141 -5.79 4.94 -0.04
CA ILE A 141 -7.02 5.49 0.54
C ILE A 141 -6.86 5.67 2.05
N ILE A 142 -6.33 4.68 2.77
CA ILE A 142 -6.02 4.80 4.20
C ILE A 142 -5.05 5.96 4.45
N GLY A 143 -3.96 6.02 3.67
CA GLY A 143 -2.96 7.07 3.72
C GLY A 143 -3.56 8.45 3.46
N PHE A 144 -4.52 8.55 2.54
CA PHE A 144 -5.25 9.79 2.30
C PHE A 144 -6.05 10.23 3.53
N VAL A 145 -6.86 9.34 4.12
CA VAL A 145 -7.66 9.64 5.32
C VAL A 145 -6.76 10.07 6.47
N MET A 146 -5.67 9.35 6.71
CA MET A 146 -4.66 9.72 7.71
C MET A 146 -4.05 11.09 7.41
N GLY A 147 -3.69 11.35 6.16
CA GLY A 147 -3.09 12.60 5.73
C GLY A 147 -4.01 13.82 5.88
N VAL A 148 -5.32 13.62 5.74
CA VAL A 148 -6.32 14.68 5.93
C VAL A 148 -6.58 14.95 7.41
N ARG A 149 -6.50 13.92 8.27
CA ARG A 149 -6.90 14.01 9.68
C ARG A 149 -5.77 14.30 10.65
N LEU A 150 -4.56 13.86 10.33
CA LEU A 150 -3.43 13.87 11.24
C LEU A 150 -2.37 14.86 10.76
N ASP A 151 -1.72 15.52 11.71
CA ASP A 151 -0.57 16.35 11.42
C ASP A 151 0.66 15.49 11.12
N THR A 152 1.58 16.03 10.33
CA THR A 152 2.82 15.35 9.91
C THR A 152 3.61 14.73 11.08
N LYS A 153 3.64 15.39 12.24
CA LYS A 153 4.31 14.86 13.46
C LYS A 153 3.62 13.61 13.99
N ILE A 154 2.29 13.57 14.01
CA ILE A 154 1.53 12.40 14.47
C ILE A 154 1.75 11.26 13.47
N ILE A 155 1.68 11.56 12.17
CA ILE A 155 1.93 10.58 11.10
C ILE A 155 3.31 9.95 11.26
N ASP A 156 4.36 10.73 11.52
CA ASP A 156 5.71 10.19 11.74
C ASP A 156 5.77 9.18 12.91
N THR A 157 5.00 9.42 13.97
CA THR A 157 4.94 8.53 15.15
C THR A 157 4.10 7.28 14.90
N VAL A 158 2.93 7.41 14.28
CA VAL A 158 1.96 6.30 14.14
C VAL A 158 2.15 5.46 12.89
N SER A 159 2.85 5.97 11.87
CA SER A 159 3.03 5.27 10.59
C SER A 159 3.71 3.91 10.78
N PHE A 160 4.74 3.84 11.62
CA PHE A 160 5.49 2.59 11.79
C PHE A 160 4.67 1.48 12.48
N PRO A 161 4.00 1.72 13.63
CA PRO A 161 3.06 0.77 14.20
C PRO A 161 1.97 0.33 13.21
N ILE A 162 1.41 1.25 12.44
CA ILE A 162 0.38 0.94 11.45
C ILE A 162 0.95 0.07 10.32
N ILE A 163 2.16 0.33 9.84
CA ILE A 163 2.84 -0.52 8.85
C ILE A 163 3.00 -1.94 9.38
N ILE A 164 3.39 -2.11 10.64
CA ILE A 164 3.51 -3.43 11.25
C ILE A 164 2.16 -4.13 11.24
N VAL A 165 1.11 -3.50 11.80
CA VAL A 165 -0.23 -4.09 11.85
C VAL A 165 -0.75 -4.43 10.46
N ALA A 166 -0.58 -3.53 9.49
CA ALA A 166 -0.96 -3.77 8.09
C ALA A 166 -0.20 -4.96 7.49
N SER A 167 1.10 -5.07 7.75
CA SER A 167 1.93 -6.20 7.29
C SER A 167 1.48 -7.52 7.89
N LEU A 168 1.06 -7.53 9.16
CA LEU A 168 0.51 -8.71 9.82
C LEU A 168 -0.75 -9.22 9.08
N THR A 169 -1.51 -8.39 8.39
CA THR A 169 -2.72 -8.86 7.65
C THR A 169 -2.42 -9.79 6.49
N ILE A 170 -1.20 -9.75 5.95
CA ILE A 170 -0.78 -10.59 4.81
C ILE A 170 0.02 -11.80 5.26
N ILE A 171 0.69 -11.75 6.41
CA ILE A 171 1.48 -12.88 6.87
C ILE A 171 0.54 -14.06 7.16
N PRO A 172 0.68 -15.20 6.46
CA PRO A 172 -0.24 -16.31 6.62
C PRO A 172 0.17 -17.16 7.84
N PHE A 173 -0.04 -16.66 9.06
CA PHE A 173 0.42 -17.29 10.32
C PHE A 173 0.07 -18.77 10.43
N LYS A 174 -1.16 -19.13 10.05
CA LYS A 174 -1.62 -20.53 10.05
C LYS A 174 -0.83 -21.42 9.08
N ASN A 175 -0.38 -20.87 7.95
CA ASN A 175 0.43 -21.58 6.96
C ASN A 175 1.92 -21.58 7.34
N LEU A 176 2.34 -20.76 8.30
CA LEU A 176 3.71 -20.70 8.83
C LEU A 176 3.92 -21.63 10.03
N GLY A 177 2.99 -22.55 10.29
CA GLY A 177 3.12 -23.55 11.36
C GLY A 177 2.87 -23.02 12.77
N ALA A 178 2.42 -21.77 12.92
CA ALA A 178 1.97 -21.25 14.20
C ALA A 178 0.60 -21.88 14.54
N SER A 179 0.50 -22.54 15.69
CA SER A 179 -0.74 -23.19 16.17
C SER A 179 -1.08 -22.76 17.60
N GLY A 180 -2.38 -22.72 17.92
CA GLY A 180 -2.89 -22.35 19.25
C GLY A 180 -3.97 -21.28 19.21
N ASN A 181 -4.70 -21.12 20.33
CA ASN A 181 -5.86 -20.24 20.44
C ASN A 181 -5.57 -18.78 20.02
N PHE A 182 -4.37 -18.27 20.28
CA PHE A 182 -3.96 -16.92 19.88
C PHE A 182 -3.91 -16.77 18.35
N VAL A 183 -3.38 -17.77 17.64
CA VAL A 183 -3.27 -17.76 16.17
C VAL A 183 -4.65 -17.85 15.54
N ASP A 184 -5.57 -18.61 16.12
CA ASP A 184 -6.95 -18.69 15.64
C ASP A 184 -7.71 -17.37 15.81
N ILE A 185 -7.52 -16.69 16.95
CA ILE A 185 -8.08 -15.34 17.16
C ILE A 185 -7.49 -14.35 16.16
N LEU A 186 -6.17 -14.35 16.00
CA LEU A 186 -5.48 -13.47 15.06
C LEU A 186 -5.97 -13.71 13.63
N SER A 187 -6.12 -14.98 13.23
CA SER A 187 -6.61 -15.36 11.90
C SER A 187 -8.03 -14.86 11.66
N LYS A 188 -8.92 -14.95 12.67
CA LYS A 188 -10.29 -14.40 12.58
C LYS A 188 -10.28 -12.88 12.40
N ILE A 189 -9.37 -12.17 13.06
CA ILE A 189 -9.21 -10.71 12.88
C ILE A 189 -8.66 -10.40 11.48
N GLN A 190 -7.69 -11.17 11.00
CA GLN A 190 -7.11 -10.99 9.67
C GLN A 190 -8.16 -11.08 8.55
N MET A 191 -9.19 -11.92 8.71
CA MET A 191 -10.29 -12.08 7.73
C MET A 191 -11.09 -10.79 7.47
N ILE A 192 -10.99 -9.78 8.34
CA ILE A 192 -11.63 -8.47 8.12
C ILE A 192 -10.91 -7.68 7.01
N PHE A 193 -9.64 -8.00 6.77
CA PHE A 193 -8.77 -7.26 5.86
C PHE A 193 -8.58 -8.01 4.54
N PRO A 194 -8.53 -7.29 3.40
CA PRO A 194 -8.30 -7.91 2.09
C PRO A 194 -6.94 -8.63 2.01
N GLY A 195 -5.96 -8.24 2.84
CA GLY A 195 -4.65 -8.89 2.90
C GLY A 195 -4.69 -10.39 3.22
N TYR A 196 -5.65 -10.83 4.03
CA TYR A 196 -5.80 -12.25 4.36
C TYR A 196 -6.12 -13.09 3.12
N TYR A 197 -7.07 -12.60 2.31
CA TYR A 197 -7.51 -13.28 1.10
C TYR A 197 -6.45 -13.26 0.00
N TYR A 198 -5.65 -12.18 -0.10
CA TYR A 198 -4.46 -12.18 -0.96
C TYR A 198 -3.57 -13.39 -0.69
N SER A 199 -3.25 -13.64 0.58
CA SER A 199 -2.37 -14.75 0.94
C SER A 199 -3.03 -16.11 0.72
N SER A 200 -4.35 -16.23 0.90
CA SER A 200 -5.09 -17.45 0.54
C SER A 200 -4.99 -17.74 -0.97
N ILE A 201 -5.24 -16.74 -1.81
CA ILE A 201 -5.22 -16.86 -3.27
C ILE A 201 -3.83 -17.25 -3.78
N ILE A 202 -2.78 -16.56 -3.32
CA ILE A 202 -1.40 -16.89 -3.72
C ILE A 202 -1.04 -18.30 -3.25
N ASN A 203 -1.35 -18.67 -2.01
CA ASN A 203 -1.08 -20.02 -1.52
C ASN A 203 -1.82 -21.12 -2.31
N ALA A 204 -3.06 -20.88 -2.74
CA ALA A 204 -3.81 -21.82 -3.56
C ALA A 204 -3.15 -22.01 -4.94
N LEU A 205 -2.79 -20.91 -5.60
CA LEU A 205 -2.09 -20.93 -6.89
C LEU A 205 -0.74 -21.62 -6.82
N MET A 206 -0.02 -21.50 -5.71
CA MET A 206 1.27 -22.19 -5.52
C MET A 206 1.15 -23.70 -5.34
N LYS A 207 0.00 -24.19 -4.86
CA LYS A 207 -0.25 -25.61 -4.63
C LYS A 207 -0.98 -26.27 -5.80
N ASP A 208 -1.08 -25.59 -6.95
CA ASP A 208 -1.92 -25.97 -8.09
C ASP A 208 -3.37 -26.33 -7.70
N ASN A 209 -3.86 -25.75 -6.61
CA ASN A 209 -5.23 -25.93 -6.17
C ASN A 209 -6.13 -24.92 -6.89
N PRO A 210 -7.38 -25.29 -7.22
CA PRO A 210 -8.32 -24.35 -7.80
C PRO A 210 -8.53 -23.19 -6.83
N VAL A 211 -8.30 -21.97 -7.31
CA VAL A 211 -8.60 -20.76 -6.55
C VAL A 211 -10.10 -20.76 -6.28
N LYS A 212 -10.47 -20.78 -5.01
CA LYS A 212 -11.87 -20.72 -4.63
C LYS A 212 -12.42 -19.36 -5.04
N THR A 213 -13.45 -19.34 -5.87
CA THR A 213 -14.16 -18.11 -6.26
C THR A 213 -14.58 -17.29 -5.04
N ASN A 214 -14.87 -17.99 -3.93
CA ASN A 214 -15.17 -17.36 -2.64
C ASN A 214 -14.03 -16.49 -2.09
N ASP A 215 -12.76 -16.87 -2.27
CA ASP A 215 -11.62 -16.09 -1.76
C ASP A 215 -11.45 -14.79 -2.55
N ILE A 216 -11.69 -14.83 -3.87
CA ILE A 216 -11.69 -13.63 -4.73
C ILE A 216 -12.86 -12.71 -4.36
N LEU A 217 -14.06 -13.28 -4.17
CA LEU A 217 -15.25 -12.52 -3.78
C LEU A 217 -15.04 -11.86 -2.41
N LEU A 218 -14.51 -12.60 -1.43
CA LEU A 218 -14.24 -12.08 -0.10
C LEU A 218 -13.12 -11.03 -0.09
N PHE A 219 -12.10 -11.18 -0.95
CA PHE A 219 -11.11 -10.13 -1.18
C PHE A 219 -11.77 -8.82 -1.62
N LEU A 220 -12.67 -8.88 -2.62
CA LEU A 220 -13.36 -7.70 -3.12
C LEU A 220 -14.34 -7.12 -2.10
N VAL A 221 -15.13 -7.96 -1.44
CA VAL A 221 -16.10 -7.53 -0.42
C VAL A 221 -15.41 -6.82 0.74
N THR A 222 -14.35 -7.42 1.29
CA THR A 222 -13.60 -6.79 2.39
C THR A 222 -12.89 -5.52 1.93
N PHE A 223 -12.34 -5.49 0.72
CA PHE A 223 -11.78 -4.28 0.13
C PHE A 223 -12.80 -3.13 0.09
N PHE A 224 -13.98 -3.35 -0.50
CA PHE A 224 -15.00 -2.30 -0.62
C PHE A 224 -15.60 -1.91 0.73
N LEU A 225 -15.89 -2.88 1.60
CA LEU A 225 -16.48 -2.62 2.91
C LEU A 225 -15.57 -1.75 3.79
N ASN A 226 -14.26 -2.05 3.81
CA ASN A 226 -13.29 -1.23 4.52
C ASN A 226 -13.19 0.19 3.93
N ILE A 227 -13.23 0.33 2.61
CA ILE A 227 -13.21 1.65 1.95
C ILE A 227 -14.46 2.47 2.31
N ILE A 228 -15.64 1.84 2.40
CA ILE A 228 -16.87 2.52 2.83
C ILE A 228 -16.72 3.06 4.26
N VAL A 229 -16.20 2.25 5.18
CA VAL A 229 -15.93 2.70 6.57
C VAL A 229 -14.97 3.89 6.58
N LEU A 230 -13.90 3.83 5.77
CA LEU A 230 -12.93 4.93 5.63
C LEU A 230 -13.54 6.19 5.01
N TYR A 231 -14.51 6.07 4.11
CA TYR A 231 -15.22 7.22 3.52
C TYR A 231 -15.97 8.03 4.57
N PHE A 232 -16.65 7.37 5.52
CA PHE A 232 -17.30 8.05 6.66
C PHE A 232 -16.28 8.71 7.60
N LEU A 233 -15.03 8.27 7.57
CA LEU A 233 -13.93 8.90 8.25
C LEU A 233 -13.34 10.08 7.46
N ILE A 234 -13.83 10.48 6.30
CA ILE A 234 -13.36 11.74 5.69
C ILE A 234 -14.14 12.90 6.34
N PRO A 235 -13.51 13.87 7.03
CA PRO A 235 -14.25 14.94 7.66
C PRO A 235 -14.86 15.86 6.59
N HIS A 236 -16.18 15.77 6.39
CA HIS A 236 -16.91 16.58 5.41
C HIS A 236 -16.94 18.08 5.80
N GLY A 237 -16.62 18.42 7.06
CA GLY A 237 -16.61 19.78 7.60
C GLY A 237 -15.23 20.37 7.95
N GLN A 238 -14.18 19.57 8.19
CA GLN A 238 -12.85 20.12 8.57
C GLN A 238 -12.10 20.74 7.39
N LEU A 239 -12.39 20.31 6.17
CA LEU A 239 -11.99 21.03 4.95
C LEU A 239 -12.56 22.46 4.89
N LYS A 240 -13.61 22.76 5.68
CA LYS A 240 -14.20 24.11 5.87
C LYS A 240 -13.80 24.81 7.18
N GLN A 241 -13.20 24.13 8.16
CA GLN A 241 -12.87 24.73 9.47
C GLN A 241 -11.38 25.03 9.66
N ARG A 242 -10.44 24.34 9.02
CA ARG A 242 -9.06 24.87 8.82
C ARG A 242 -9.01 26.10 7.91
N VAL A 243 -10.15 26.44 7.35
CA VAL A 243 -10.42 27.50 6.38
C VAL A 243 -10.82 28.82 7.06
N ALA A 244 -11.11 28.80 8.37
CA ALA A 244 -11.60 29.95 9.14
C ALA A 244 -10.64 30.43 10.26
N LYS A 245 -9.45 29.83 10.39
CA LYS A 245 -8.32 30.38 11.14
C LYS A 245 -7.27 30.84 10.15
#